data_AF-A0AAV2RFR6-F1
#
_entry.id   AF-A0AAV2RFR6-F1
#
_cell.length_a   1.000
_cell.length_b   1.000
_cell.length_c   1.000
_cell.angle_alpha   90.00
_cell.angle_beta   90.00
_cell.angle_gamma   90.00
#
_symmetry.space_group_name_H-M   'P 1'
#
loop_
_entity.id
_entity.type
_entity.pdbx_description
1 polymer ?
#
loop_
_entity_poly.entity_id
_entity_poly.type
_entity_poly.pdbx_seq_one_letter_code
_entity_poly.pdbx_strand_id
1 'polypeptide(L)'
;MQSYVDPLKRVRLTQCHQCYSWDGHLRPQCDKLGQEQLCFKCGETGHKPSQCVKEPCCLNCEGDHPVTARCCTIYKAELEIVLRDLKNQTITEYQDSRVSQTHQEIEQDASAPPPGHGQYSGPTRCCGPGLWGPG
;
A
#
# COMPACT_ATOMS: atom_id res chain seq x y z
N MET A 1 21.19 4.29 18.84
CA MET A 1 20.44 3.08 18.44
C MET A 1 18.99 3.48 18.28
N GLN A 2 18.49 3.65 17.05
CA GLN A 2 17.06 3.89 16.83
C GLN A 2 16.33 2.61 17.20
N SER A 3 15.53 2.62 18.28
CA SER A 3 14.73 1.47 18.67
C SER A 3 13.75 1.15 17.53
N TYR A 4 13.85 -0.06 16.97
CA TYR A 4 12.92 -0.55 15.95
C TYR A 4 11.50 -0.51 16.53
N VAL A 5 10.71 0.44 16.05
CA VAL A 5 9.27 0.51 16.31
C VAL A 5 8.60 -0.39 15.30
N ASP A 6 8.21 -1.57 15.76
CA ASP A 6 7.40 -2.53 15.03
C ASP A 6 6.23 -1.80 14.32
N PRO A 7 6.24 -1.70 12.97
CA PRO A 7 5.19 -1.02 12.21
C PRO A 7 3.81 -1.60 12.49
N LEU A 8 3.76 -2.87 12.89
CA LEU A 8 2.54 -3.59 13.24
C LEU A 8 1.87 -3.01 14.50
N LYS A 9 2.61 -2.30 15.35
CA LYS A 9 2.05 -1.65 16.55
C LYS A 9 1.24 -0.40 16.26
N ARG A 10 1.29 0.15 15.04
CA ARG A 10 0.58 1.40 14.68
C ARG A 10 -0.69 1.17 13.88
N VAL A 11 -0.82 0.05 13.19
CA VAL A 11 -2.00 -0.25 12.38
C VAL A 11 -3.15 -0.70 13.29
N ARG A 12 -4.27 0.02 13.22
CA ARG A 12 -5.50 -0.31 13.94
C ARG A 12 -6.61 -0.47 12.92
N LEU A 13 -7.25 -1.64 12.91
CA LEU A 13 -8.40 -1.89 12.07
C LEU A 13 -9.58 -1.01 12.48
N THR A 14 -10.31 -0.53 11.49
CA THR A 14 -11.58 0.17 11.69
C THR A 14 -12.60 -0.83 12.21
N GLN A 15 -13.19 -0.52 13.35
CA GLN A 15 -14.27 -1.33 13.93
C GLN A 15 -15.56 -0.52 13.92
N CYS A 16 -16.64 -1.11 13.40
CA CYS A 16 -17.94 -0.47 13.42
C CYS A 16 -18.51 -0.43 14.86
N HIS A 17 -18.95 0.75 15.34
CA HIS A 17 -19.53 0.89 16.69
C HIS A 17 -21.01 0.49 16.78
N GLN A 18 -21.55 -0.15 15.74
CA GLN A 18 -22.92 -0.68 15.70
C GLN A 18 -22.93 -2.21 15.64
N CYS A 19 -22.17 -2.80 14.70
CA CYS A 19 -22.09 -4.25 14.52
C CYS A 19 -20.78 -4.89 15.02
N TYR A 20 -19.77 -4.08 15.36
CA TYR A 20 -18.44 -4.52 15.82
C TYR A 20 -17.61 -5.36 14.84
N SER A 21 -18.01 -5.39 13.58
CA SER A 21 -17.22 -5.95 12.47
C SER A 21 -15.94 -5.13 12.22
N TRP A 22 -14.92 -5.79 11.67
CA TRP A 22 -13.64 -5.20 11.26
C TRP A 22 -13.49 -5.03 9.74
N ASP A 23 -14.58 -5.21 9.00
CA ASP A 23 -14.70 -5.08 7.53
C ASP A 23 -14.51 -3.65 6.98
N GLY A 24 -14.14 -2.68 7.81
CA GLY A 24 -13.70 -1.35 7.33
C GLY A 24 -14.75 -0.24 7.32
N HIS A 25 -16.00 -0.49 7.74
CA HIS A 25 -17.02 0.56 7.79
C HIS A 25 -17.18 1.20 9.18
N LEU A 26 -17.68 2.43 9.20
CA LEU A 26 -18.05 3.15 10.42
C LEU A 26 -19.56 3.06 10.66
N ARG A 27 -20.02 3.36 11.88
CA ARG A 27 -21.44 3.34 12.26
C ARG A 27 -22.38 4.02 11.23
N PRO A 28 -22.09 5.21 10.67
CA PRO A 28 -22.97 5.86 9.70
C PRO A 28 -23.21 5.07 8.41
N GLN A 29 -22.30 4.14 8.09
CA GLN A 29 -22.31 3.31 6.88
C GLN A 29 -22.74 1.86 7.19
N CYS A 30 -23.22 1.59 8.41
CA CYS A 30 -23.59 0.26 8.84
C CYS A 30 -25.01 -0.09 8.39
N ASP A 31 -25.19 -1.28 7.82
CA ASP A 31 -26.53 -1.79 7.45
C ASP A 31 -27.46 -1.94 8.66
N LYS A 32 -26.89 -2.13 9.86
CA LYS A 32 -27.62 -2.23 11.13
C LYS A 32 -27.89 -0.87 11.78
N LEU A 33 -27.69 0.24 11.05
CA LEU A 33 -27.98 1.58 11.55
C LEU A 33 -29.48 1.70 11.88
N GLY A 34 -29.81 2.19 13.08
CA GLY A 34 -31.18 2.31 13.57
C GLY A 34 -31.69 1.09 14.36
N GLN A 35 -30.94 -0.01 14.39
CA GLN A 35 -31.20 -1.13 15.29
C GLN A 35 -30.64 -0.86 16.70
N GLU A 36 -31.10 -1.61 17.69
CA GLU A 36 -30.51 -1.58 19.03
C GLU A 36 -29.01 -1.90 18.98
N GLN A 37 -28.23 -1.14 19.76
CA GLN A 37 -26.79 -1.36 19.81
C GLN A 37 -26.48 -2.67 20.54
N LEU A 38 -25.63 -3.49 19.93
CA LEU A 38 -25.12 -4.70 20.57
C LEU A 38 -24.19 -4.32 21.74
N CYS A 39 -24.20 -5.12 22.78
CA CYS A 39 -23.24 -4.99 23.88
C CYS A 39 -21.87 -5.50 23.42
N PHE A 40 -20.83 -4.67 23.51
CA PHE A 40 -19.47 -5.09 23.11
C PHE A 40 -18.88 -6.20 24.01
N LYS A 41 -19.45 -6.43 25.19
CA LYS A 41 -19.01 -7.49 26.11
C LYS A 41 -19.62 -8.83 25.74
N CYS A 42 -20.94 -8.94 25.72
CA CYS A 42 -21.64 -10.22 25.56
C CYS A 42 -22.37 -10.40 24.22
N GLY A 43 -22.42 -9.37 23.38
CA GLY A 43 -23.03 -9.44 22.06
C GLY A 43 -24.55 -9.27 22.02
N GLU A 44 -25.24 -9.17 23.16
CA GLU A 44 -26.70 -9.01 23.19
C GLU A 44 -27.16 -7.56 23.21
N THR A 45 -28.42 -7.32 22.84
CA THR A 45 -29.07 -5.99 22.93
C THR A 45 -29.87 -5.84 24.24
N GLY A 46 -30.66 -4.78 24.38
CA GLY A 46 -31.54 -4.57 25.54
C GLY A 46 -30.88 -4.05 26.82
N HIS A 47 -29.57 -3.80 26.85
CA HIS A 47 -28.89 -3.24 28.01
C HIS A 47 -27.70 -2.36 27.63
N LYS A 48 -27.26 -1.52 28.58
CA LYS A 48 -26.03 -0.73 28.43
C LYS A 48 -24.81 -1.59 28.77
N PRO A 49 -23.66 -1.42 28.09
CA PRO A 49 -22.46 -2.19 28.41
C PRO A 49 -21.94 -2.02 29.85
N SER A 50 -22.25 -0.88 30.50
CA SER A 50 -21.93 -0.63 31.91
C SER A 50 -22.75 -1.47 32.89
N GLN A 51 -23.91 -1.98 32.47
CA GLN A 51 -24.83 -2.80 33.25
C GLN A 51 -24.76 -4.28 32.84
N CYS A 52 -23.82 -4.65 31.97
CA CYS A 52 -23.67 -6.01 31.51
C CYS A 52 -23.09 -6.90 32.63
N VAL A 53 -23.86 -7.93 33.00
CA VAL A 53 -23.49 -8.94 34.01
C VAL A 53 -23.09 -10.28 33.40
N LYS A 54 -23.18 -10.40 32.06
CA LYS A 54 -22.85 -11.62 31.32
C LYS A 54 -21.34 -11.73 31.12
N GLU A 55 -20.88 -12.97 30.96
CA GLU A 55 -19.51 -13.25 30.58
C GLU A 55 -19.18 -12.67 29.20
N PRO A 56 -17.92 -12.26 28.97
CA PRO A 56 -17.52 -11.71 27.70
C PRO A 56 -17.56 -12.77 26.61
N CYS A 57 -18.24 -12.47 25.50
CA CYS A 57 -18.34 -13.32 24.33
C CYS A 57 -18.09 -12.48 23.07
N CYS A 58 -17.17 -12.93 22.24
CA CYS A 58 -16.79 -12.22 21.02
C CYS A 58 -17.80 -12.47 19.91
N LEU A 59 -18.40 -11.40 19.37
CA LEU A 59 -19.33 -11.50 18.24
C LEU A 59 -18.71 -12.02 16.93
N ASN A 60 -17.39 -11.94 16.80
CA ASN A 60 -16.70 -12.26 15.55
C ASN A 60 -16.09 -13.66 15.56
N CYS A 61 -15.62 -14.16 16.72
CA CYS A 61 -14.97 -15.46 16.83
C CYS A 61 -15.57 -16.37 17.92
N GLU A 62 -16.64 -15.92 18.59
CA GLU A 62 -17.36 -16.66 19.64
C GLU A 62 -16.48 -17.10 20.83
N GLY A 63 -15.33 -16.44 21.03
CA GLY A 63 -14.40 -16.72 22.13
C GLY A 63 -14.69 -15.94 23.41
N ASP A 64 -14.06 -16.37 24.52
CA ASP A 64 -14.20 -15.83 25.88
C ASP A 64 -13.48 -14.49 26.09
N HIS A 65 -13.78 -13.51 25.23
CA HIS A 65 -13.25 -12.16 25.33
C HIS A 65 -14.22 -11.16 24.66
N PRO A 66 -14.20 -9.87 25.04
CA PRO A 66 -15.06 -8.89 24.40
C PRO A 66 -14.71 -8.75 22.91
N VAL A 67 -15.67 -8.26 22.11
CA VAL A 67 -15.49 -8.06 20.66
C VAL A 67 -14.41 -7.04 20.31
N THR A 68 -13.98 -6.21 21.26
CA THR A 68 -12.93 -5.20 21.06
C THR A 68 -11.52 -5.72 21.35
N ALA A 69 -11.39 -6.97 21.83
CA ALA A 69 -10.10 -7.51 22.24
C ALA A 69 -9.20 -7.83 21.05
N ARG A 70 -7.96 -7.32 21.09
CA ARG A 70 -6.92 -7.58 20.07
C ARG A 70 -6.35 -9.01 20.12
N CYS A 71 -6.72 -9.80 21.12
CA CYS A 71 -6.37 -11.21 21.17
C CYS A 71 -7.23 -12.07 20.23
N CYS A 72 -8.34 -11.52 19.71
CA CYS A 72 -9.25 -12.19 18.78
C CYS A 72 -8.50 -12.74 17.55
N THR A 73 -8.80 -13.98 17.18
CA THR A 73 -8.22 -14.64 16.01
C THR A 73 -8.63 -13.96 14.71
N ILE A 74 -9.89 -13.54 14.59
CA ILE A 74 -10.40 -12.81 13.43
C ILE A 74 -9.73 -11.43 13.31
N TYR A 75 -9.60 -10.69 14.42
CA TYR A 75 -8.86 -9.42 14.41
C TYR A 75 -7.42 -9.59 13.90
N LYS A 76 -6.72 -10.64 14.37
CA LYS A 76 -5.36 -10.92 13.93
C LYS A 76 -5.31 -11.28 12.44
N ALA A 77 -6.23 -12.11 11.96
CA ALA A 77 -6.29 -12.48 10.55
C ALA A 77 -6.51 -11.27 9.63
N GLU A 78 -7.48 -10.42 9.97
CA GLU A 78 -7.74 -9.16 9.24
C GLU A 78 -6.55 -8.21 9.29
N LEU A 79 -5.88 -8.14 10.45
CA LEU A 79 -4.69 -7.31 10.60
C LEU A 79 -3.56 -7.80 9.69
N GLU A 80 -3.31 -9.10 9.61
CA GLU A 80 -2.29 -9.67 8.71
C GLU A 80 -2.56 -9.36 7.23
N ILE A 81 -3.83 -9.33 6.80
CA ILE A 81 -4.21 -8.94 5.43
C ILE A 81 -3.82 -7.48 5.17
N VAL A 82 -4.27 -6.57 6.04
CA VAL A 82 -3.98 -5.13 5.90
C VAL A 82 -2.48 -4.85 5.92
N LEU A 83 -1.74 -5.53 6.78
CA LEU A 83 -0.28 -5.38 6.86
C LEU A 83 0.43 -5.86 5.60
N ARG A 84 -0.02 -6.98 5.03
CA ARG A 84 0.49 -7.47 3.75
C ARG A 84 0.23 -6.47 2.64
N ASP A 85 -0.97 -5.91 2.58
CA ASP A 85 -1.36 -4.95 1.55
C ASP A 85 -0.53 -3.67 1.64
N LEU A 86 -0.35 -3.13 2.85
CA LEU A 86 0.52 -1.96 3.07
C LEU A 86 1.97 -2.24 2.66
N LYS A 87 2.49 -3.42 3.00
CA LYS A 87 3.84 -3.84 2.58
C LYS A 87 3.94 -3.89 1.04
N ASN A 88 2.95 -4.49 0.38
CA ASN A 88 2.92 -4.59 -1.07
C ASN A 88 2.83 -3.20 -1.73
N GLN A 89 1.99 -2.30 -1.21
CA GLN A 89 1.90 -0.91 -1.68
C GLN A 89 3.25 -0.21 -1.61
N THR A 90 3.97 -0.31 -0.49
CA THR A 90 5.31 0.31 -0.35
C THR A 90 6.34 -0.26 -1.32
N ILE A 91 6.24 -1.56 -1.66
CA ILE A 91 7.12 -2.21 -2.64
C ILE A 91 6.80 -1.68 -4.05
N THR A 92 5.52 -1.60 -4.41
CA THR A 92 5.08 -1.08 -5.71
C THR A 92 5.50 0.37 -5.90
N GLU A 93 5.27 1.23 -4.91
CA GLU A 93 5.69 2.64 -4.94
C GLU A 93 7.21 2.78 -5.15
N TYR A 94 8.00 1.94 -4.46
CA TYR A 94 9.44 1.92 -4.65
C TYR A 94 9.83 1.49 -6.08
N GLN A 95 9.21 0.45 -6.62
CA GLN A 95 9.47 -0.02 -7.98
C GLN A 95 9.09 1.04 -9.02
N ASP A 96 7.93 1.67 -8.88
CA ASP A 96 7.46 2.73 -9.77
C ASP A 96 8.40 3.94 -9.75
N SER A 97 8.93 4.30 -8.58
CA SER A 97 9.91 5.38 -8.44
C SER A 97 11.22 5.08 -9.18
N ARG A 98 11.69 3.82 -9.13
CA ARG A 98 12.90 3.36 -9.82
C ARG A 98 12.71 3.37 -11.33
N VAL A 99 11.57 2.87 -11.81
CA VAL A 99 11.23 2.91 -13.24
C VAL A 99 11.16 4.35 -13.73
N SER A 100 10.46 5.21 -13.00
CA SER A 100 10.35 6.64 -13.36
C SER A 100 11.71 7.33 -13.46
N GLN A 101 12.64 7.05 -12.53
CA GLN A 101 14.01 7.55 -12.60
C GLN A 101 14.73 7.07 -13.85
N THR A 102 14.66 5.77 -14.17
CA THR A 102 15.30 5.24 -15.39
C THR A 102 14.74 5.84 -16.68
N HIS A 103 13.42 6.09 -16.75
CA HIS A 103 12.80 6.73 -17.91
C HIS A 103 13.30 8.16 -18.09
N GLN A 104 13.43 8.93 -17.01
CA GLN A 104 13.97 10.30 -17.05
C GLN A 104 15.43 10.33 -17.53
N GLU A 105 16.26 9.37 -17.09
CA GLU A 105 17.66 9.25 -17.53
C GLU A 105 17.77 8.95 -19.04
N ILE A 106 16.90 8.07 -19.56
CA ILE A 106 16.85 7.74 -20.99
C ILE A 106 16.44 8.96 -21.83
N GLU A 107 15.43 9.71 -21.40
CA GLU A 107 14.97 10.92 -22.10
C GLU A 107 16.02 12.03 -22.14
N GLN A 108 16.82 12.16 -21.07
CA GLN A 108 17.92 13.11 -21.00
C GLN A 108 19.07 12.75 -21.95
N ASP A 109 19.41 11.46 -22.08
CA ASP A 109 20.43 10.98 -23.02
C ASP A 109 19.98 11.16 -24.49
N ALA A 110 18.71 10.88 -24.79
CA ALA A 110 18.14 11.07 -26.13
C ALA A 110 18.06 12.55 -26.56
N SER A 111 18.03 13.47 -25.59
CA SER A 111 18.00 14.92 -25.84
C SER A 111 19.40 15.54 -25.95
N ALA A 112 20.46 14.78 -25.70
CA ALA A 112 21.83 15.25 -25.85
C ALA A 112 22.13 15.51 -27.35
N PRO A 113 22.75 16.65 -27.71
CA PRO A 113 23.19 16.87 -29.07
C PRO A 113 24.18 15.76 -29.45
N PRO A 114 24.14 15.24 -30.70
CA PRO A 114 25.09 14.22 -31.13
C PRO A 114 26.51 14.74 -30.87
N PRO A 115 27.45 13.87 -30.43
CA PRO A 115 28.82 14.29 -30.26
C PRO A 115 29.27 14.96 -31.55
N GLY A 116 29.65 16.23 -31.43
CA GLY A 116 30.08 17.02 -32.58
C GLY A 116 31.18 16.24 -33.30
N HIS A 117 31.00 16.02 -34.59
CA HIS A 117 32.04 15.48 -35.45
C HIS A 117 33.22 16.44 -35.35
N GLY A 118 34.19 16.09 -34.51
CA GLY A 118 35.45 16.83 -34.42
C GLY A 118 35.99 16.93 -35.84
N GLN A 119 36.17 18.16 -36.31
CA GLN A 119 36.80 18.42 -37.59
C GLN A 119 38.21 17.87 -37.51
N TYR A 120 38.42 16.61 -37.93
CA TYR A 120 39.76 16.12 -38.17
C TYR A 120 40.28 16.94 -39.35
N SER A 121 41.19 17.86 -39.06
CA SER A 121 41.97 18.56 -40.09
C SER A 121 43.04 17.59 -40.59
N GLY A 122 42.61 16.50 -41.21
CA GLY A 122 43.50 15.62 -41.96
C GLY A 122 44.00 16.34 -43.21
N PRO A 123 45.24 16.11 -43.66
CA PRO A 123 45.78 16.82 -44.81
C PRO A 123 44.95 16.48 -46.05
N THR A 124 44.39 17.53 -46.67
CA THR A 124 43.63 17.48 -47.92
C THR A 124 44.46 16.80 -49.01
N ARG A 125 44.19 15.51 -49.28
CA ARG A 125 44.67 14.87 -50.50
C ARG A 125 43.80 15.33 -51.66
N CYS A 126 44.33 16.27 -52.43
CA CYS A 126 43.85 16.67 -53.73
C CYS A 126 43.94 15.48 -54.71
N CYS A 127 42.79 14.88 -55.06
CA CYS A 127 42.69 14.00 -56.22
C CYS A 127 42.23 14.84 -57.43
N GLY A 128 43.12 14.99 -58.41
CA GLY A 128 42.84 15.65 -59.69
C GLY A 128 41.94 14.82 -60.62
N PRO A 129 41.50 15.39 -61.75
CA PRO A 129 40.53 14.75 -62.64
C PRO A 129 41.22 13.76 -63.57
N GLY A 130 40.80 12.48 -63.54
CA GLY A 130 41.33 11.41 -64.38
C GLY A 130 40.23 10.55 -64.97
N LEU A 131 39.76 10.97 -66.15
CA LEU A 131 39.36 10.19 -67.34
C LEU A 131 38.98 8.71 -67.13
N TRP A 132 37.71 8.37 -67.40
CA TRP A 132 37.28 7.00 -67.71
C TRP A 132 36.72 6.98 -69.14
N GLY A 133 37.42 6.28 -70.04
CA GLY A 133 36.92 5.90 -71.37
C GLY A 133 36.30 4.50 -71.35
N PRO A 134 35.52 4.10 -72.38
CA PRO A 134 34.86 2.79 -72.40
C PRO A 134 35.69 1.75 -73.17
N GLY A 135 35.63 0.50 -72.70
CA GLY A 135 36.15 -0.70 -73.36
C GLY A 135 35.47 -1.93 -72.79
#